data_AF-A0A2P4PXH3-F1
#
_entry.id   AF-A0A2P4PXH3-F1
#
_cell.length_a   1.000
_cell.length_b   1.000
_cell.length_c   1.000
_cell.angle_alpha   90.00
_cell.angle_beta   90.00
_cell.angle_gamma   90.00
#
_symmetry.space_group_name_H-M   'P 1'
#
loop_
_entity.id
_entity.type
_entity.pdbx_description
1 polymer ?
#
loop_
_entity_poly.entity_id
_entity_poly.type
_entity_poly.pdbx_seq_one_letter_code
_entity_poly.pdbx_strand_id
1 'polypeptide(L)'
;MQSEIDETDSLKICIARLEVENAELRKKFAEIEARNAELKARIAKLEDNQTQNEIVKNLLSLPMVIMTGILTPSFHIYYSKQLNQLPRSIKIDTWRRLTTRKHPLSIEQASSIHPEVEDLLNKAVGNYINVKLCYSHNQILMRLSKLNAKFFKIFVI
;
A
#
# COMPACT_ATOMS: atom_id res chain seq x y z
N MET A 1 32.13 -76.44 34.66
CA MET A 1 33.30 -76.17 33.80
C MET A 1 32.89 -75.85 32.35
N GLN A 2 32.50 -76.81 31.49
CA GLN A 2 32.20 -76.47 30.08
C GLN A 2 31.00 -75.51 29.91
N SER A 3 29.91 -75.69 30.67
CA SER A 3 28.73 -74.81 30.59
C SER A 3 28.99 -73.38 31.08
N GLU A 4 29.92 -73.18 32.02
CA GLU A 4 30.29 -71.85 32.54
C GLU A 4 31.19 -71.10 31.54
N ILE A 5 31.99 -71.83 30.78
CA ILE A 5 32.82 -71.28 29.70
C ILE A 5 31.91 -70.79 28.55
N ASP A 6 30.91 -71.57 28.16
CA ASP A 6 30.00 -71.24 27.07
C ASP A 6 29.09 -70.02 27.40
N GLU A 7 28.67 -69.88 28.66
CA GLU A 7 27.88 -68.74 29.14
C GLU A 7 28.71 -67.44 29.20
N THR A 8 30.00 -67.55 29.57
CA THR A 8 30.95 -66.43 29.58
C THR A 8 31.18 -65.87 28.19
N ASP A 9 31.29 -66.71 27.16
CA ASP A 9 31.49 -66.26 25.78
C ASP A 9 30.23 -65.63 25.18
N SER A 10 29.04 -66.13 25.53
CA SER A 10 27.76 -65.51 25.16
C SER A 10 27.61 -64.09 25.75
N LEU A 11 28.01 -63.90 27.01
CA LEU A 11 28.01 -62.59 27.66
C LEU A 11 28.97 -61.59 26.99
N LYS A 12 30.17 -62.02 26.60
CA LYS A 12 31.13 -61.17 25.86
C LYS A 12 30.55 -60.66 24.54
N ILE A 13 29.86 -61.53 23.80
CA ILE A 13 29.19 -61.15 22.55
C ILE A 13 28.09 -60.12 22.81
N CYS A 14 27.31 -60.30 23.88
CA CYS A 14 26.24 -59.37 24.25
C CYS A 14 26.80 -57.99 24.63
N ILE A 15 27.91 -57.95 25.38
CA ILE A 15 28.62 -56.71 25.75
C ILE A 15 29.12 -55.98 24.50
N ALA A 16 29.79 -56.68 23.58
CA ALA A 16 30.30 -56.07 22.35
C ALA A 16 29.17 -55.46 21.51
N ARG A 17 28.00 -56.11 21.44
CA ARG A 17 26.82 -55.57 20.73
C ARG A 17 26.30 -54.29 21.39
N LEU A 18 26.22 -54.26 22.72
CA LEU A 18 25.79 -53.09 23.48
C LEU A 18 26.78 -51.92 23.35
N GLU A 19 28.08 -52.19 23.25
CA GLU A 19 29.10 -51.17 23.02
C GLU A 19 28.94 -50.51 21.64
N VAL A 20 28.68 -51.30 20.59
CA VAL A 20 28.39 -50.80 19.24
C VAL A 20 27.12 -49.95 19.25
N GLU A 21 26.04 -50.43 19.85
CA GLU A 21 24.77 -49.70 19.94
C GLU A 21 24.92 -48.38 20.71
N ASN A 22 25.68 -48.38 21.81
CA ASN A 22 26.00 -47.16 22.55
C ASN A 22 26.82 -46.16 21.73
N ALA A 23 27.77 -46.63 20.90
CA ALA A 23 28.54 -45.76 20.01
C ALA A 23 27.64 -45.14 18.93
N GLU A 24 26.72 -45.91 18.35
CA GLU A 24 25.73 -45.40 17.39
C GLU A 24 24.80 -44.36 18.01
N LEU A 25 24.32 -44.59 19.24
CA LEU A 25 23.47 -43.64 19.96
C LEU A 25 24.21 -42.33 20.23
N ARG A 26 25.47 -42.39 20.65
CA ARG A 26 26.32 -41.19 20.84
C ARG A 26 26.47 -40.39 19.55
N LYS A 27 26.67 -41.07 18.41
CA LYS A 27 26.73 -40.42 17.10
C LYS A 27 25.42 -39.72 16.74
N LYS A 28 24.27 -40.40 16.91
CA LYS A 28 22.95 -39.81 16.67
C LYS A 28 22.70 -38.60 17.58
N PHE A 29 23.17 -38.64 18.82
CA PHE A 29 23.02 -37.53 19.76
C PHE A 29 23.81 -36.29 19.29
N ALA A 30 25.06 -36.46 18.87
CA ALA A 30 25.87 -35.38 18.33
C ALA A 30 25.26 -34.76 17.06
N GLU A 31 24.69 -35.59 16.17
CA GLU A 31 23.99 -35.12 14.97
C GLU A 31 22.71 -34.33 15.28
N ILE A 32 21.97 -34.70 16.34
CA ILE A 32 20.79 -33.94 16.80
C ILE A 32 21.23 -32.61 17.39
N GLU A 33 22.31 -32.59 18.18
CA GLU A 33 22.82 -31.38 18.80
C GLU A 33 23.31 -30.36 17.75
N ALA A 34 24.01 -30.83 16.71
CA ALA A 34 24.39 -30.01 15.57
C ALA A 34 23.18 -29.43 14.83
N ARG A 35 22.15 -30.25 14.56
CA ARG A 35 20.90 -29.78 13.93
C ARG A 35 20.15 -28.78 14.79
N ASN A 36 20.15 -28.95 16.12
CA ASN A 36 19.53 -28.00 17.03
C ASN A 36 20.25 -26.64 17.04
N ALA A 37 21.58 -26.63 16.96
CA ALA A 37 22.34 -25.40 16.82
C ALA A 37 22.02 -24.68 15.50
N GLU A 38 21.91 -25.42 14.39
CA GLU A 38 21.53 -24.87 13.10
C GLU A 38 20.11 -24.29 13.12
N LEU A 39 19.14 -25.00 13.70
CA LEU A 39 17.75 -24.53 13.81
C LEU A 39 17.65 -23.25 14.63
N LYS A 40 18.38 -23.16 15.75
CA LYS A 40 18.45 -21.92 16.55
C LYS A 40 18.98 -20.73 15.73
N ALA A 41 20.02 -20.94 14.92
CA ALA A 41 20.54 -19.89 14.05
C ALA A 41 19.54 -19.46 12.96
N ARG A 42 18.75 -20.39 12.42
CA ARG A 42 17.68 -20.08 11.44
C ARG A 42 16.52 -19.31 12.08
N ILE A 43 16.13 -19.65 13.31
CA ILE A 43 15.09 -18.93 14.06
C ILE A 43 15.49 -17.48 14.28
N ALA A 44 16.70 -17.22 14.78
CA ALA A 44 17.18 -15.85 14.99
C ALA A 44 17.14 -15.00 13.70
N LYS A 45 17.55 -15.57 12.56
CA LYS A 45 17.45 -14.88 11.25
C LYS A 45 16.02 -14.59 10.83
N LEU A 46 15.07 -15.48 11.12
CA LEU A 46 13.66 -15.27 10.80
C LEU A 46 13.03 -14.19 11.67
N GLU A 47 13.38 -14.13 12.96
CA GLU A 47 12.94 -13.07 13.88
C GLU A 47 13.42 -11.68 13.44
N ASP A 48 14.67 -11.57 12.99
CA ASP A 48 15.22 -10.33 12.42
C ASP A 48 14.44 -9.89 11.17
N ASN A 49 14.17 -10.81 10.25
CA ASN A 49 13.39 -10.51 9.04
C ASN A 49 11.95 -10.11 9.36
N GLN A 50 11.32 -10.75 10.36
CA GLN A 50 9.97 -10.41 10.79
C GLN A 50 9.92 -8.99 11.36
N THR A 51 10.90 -8.63 12.20
CA THR A 51 11.04 -7.27 12.74
C THR A 51 11.23 -6.24 11.62
N GLN A 52 12.07 -6.55 10.62
CA GLN A 52 12.25 -5.68 9.46
C GLN A 52 10.97 -5.51 8.65
N ASN A 53 10.20 -6.58 8.42
CA ASN A 53 8.94 -6.52 7.69
C ASN A 53 7.88 -5.66 8.38
N GLU A 54 7.76 -5.73 9.70
CA GLU A 54 6.84 -4.87 10.45
C GLU A 54 7.24 -3.38 10.36
N ILE A 55 8.54 -3.08 10.43
CA ILE A 55 9.04 -1.70 10.24
C ILE A 55 8.71 -1.21 8.82
N VAL A 56 8.99 -2.00 7.79
CA VAL A 56 8.69 -1.66 6.39
C VAL A 56 7.18 -1.43 6.20
N LYS A 57 6.34 -2.31 6.76
CA LYS A 57 4.88 -2.18 6.71
C LYS A 57 4.38 -0.89 7.38
N ASN A 58 4.93 -0.56 8.55
CA ASN A 58 4.59 0.68 9.25
C ASN A 58 5.03 1.93 8.45
N LEU A 59 6.24 1.90 7.88
CA LEU A 59 6.76 2.99 7.03
C LEU A 59 5.97 3.16 5.73
N LEU A 60 5.44 2.09 5.14
CA LEU A 60 4.60 2.15 3.94
C LEU A 60 3.15 2.52 4.25
N SER A 61 2.64 2.20 5.45
CA SER A 61 1.28 2.53 5.88
C SER A 61 1.07 4.03 6.07
N LEU A 62 2.04 4.73 6.68
CA LEU A 62 1.97 6.18 6.93
C LEU A 62 1.71 7.03 5.67
N PRO A 63 2.52 6.93 4.58
CA PRO A 63 2.29 7.69 3.36
C PRO A 63 1.02 7.25 2.65
N MET A 64 0.63 5.97 2.71
CA MET A 64 -0.61 5.48 2.10
C MET A 64 -1.85 6.08 2.77
N VAL A 65 -1.91 6.14 4.10
CA VAL A 65 -3.03 6.74 4.86
C VAL A 65 -3.10 8.26 4.65
N ILE A 66 -1.95 8.94 4.60
CA ILE A 66 -1.91 10.38 4.31
C ILE A 66 -2.36 10.66 2.85
N MET A 67 -1.90 9.84 1.90
CA MET A 67 -2.28 9.96 0.50
C MET A 67 -3.78 9.70 0.30
N THR A 68 -4.38 8.72 0.99
CA THR A 68 -5.83 8.46 0.89
C THR A 68 -6.66 9.59 1.50
N GLY A 69 -6.24 10.19 2.62
CA GLY A 69 -6.92 11.36 3.22
C GLY A 69 -6.83 12.64 2.38
N ILE A 70 -5.76 12.80 1.57
CA ILE A 70 -5.59 13.94 0.65
C ILE A 70 -6.29 13.69 -0.70
N LEU A 71 -6.28 12.45 -1.20
CA LEU A 71 -6.87 12.10 -2.50
C LEU A 71 -8.36 11.77 -2.44
N THR A 72 -8.93 11.60 -1.24
CA THR A 72 -10.35 11.30 -1.05
C THR A 72 -11.03 12.46 -0.31
N PRO A 73 -11.63 13.41 -1.04
CA PRO A 73 -12.29 14.55 -0.42
C PRO A 73 -13.48 14.12 0.44
N SER A 74 -13.49 14.57 1.69
CA SER A 74 -14.50 14.29 2.71
C SER A 74 -15.37 15.53 2.95
N PHE A 75 -15.91 16.12 1.89
CA PHE A 75 -16.73 17.32 2.03
C PHE A 75 -18.06 17.01 2.74
N HIS A 76 -18.50 17.93 3.59
CA HIS A 76 -19.83 17.86 4.21
C HIS A 76 -20.93 17.81 3.15
N ILE A 77 -22.00 17.04 3.42
CA ILE A 77 -23.15 16.86 2.51
C ILE A 77 -23.86 18.18 2.16
N TYR A 78 -23.75 19.18 3.04
CA TYR A 78 -24.24 20.55 2.82
C TYR A 78 -23.78 21.14 1.48
N TYR A 79 -22.55 20.83 1.05
CA TYR A 79 -21.97 21.35 -0.19
C TYR A 79 -22.33 20.52 -1.45
N SER A 80 -23.24 19.55 -1.33
CA SER A 80 -23.66 18.68 -2.44
C SER A 80 -24.04 19.46 -3.71
N LYS A 81 -24.69 20.62 -3.57
CA LYS A 81 -25.07 21.48 -4.70
C LYS A 81 -23.86 21.96 -5.51
N GLN A 82 -22.81 22.47 -4.85
CA GLN A 82 -21.57 22.89 -5.51
C GLN A 82 -20.81 21.68 -6.05
N LEU A 83 -20.70 20.61 -5.26
CA LEU A 83 -19.96 19.42 -5.63
C LEU A 83 -20.55 18.73 -6.85
N ASN A 84 -21.88 18.68 -7.00
CA ASN A 84 -22.51 18.06 -8.16
C ASN A 84 -22.24 18.82 -9.47
N GLN A 85 -21.81 20.08 -9.41
CA GLN A 85 -21.41 20.86 -10.58
C GLN A 85 -19.96 20.63 -11.00
N LEU A 86 -19.13 20.08 -10.11
CA LEU A 86 -17.69 19.93 -10.31
C LEU A 86 -17.30 18.50 -10.73
N PRO A 87 -16.34 18.35 -11.66
CA PRO A 87 -15.73 17.06 -11.95
C PRO A 87 -14.85 16.60 -10.78
N ARG A 88 -14.61 15.28 -10.69
CA ARG A 88 -13.85 14.64 -9.60
C ARG A 88 -12.45 15.24 -9.42
N SER A 89 -11.76 15.55 -10.52
CA SER A 89 -10.43 16.16 -10.49
C SER A 89 -10.41 17.50 -9.75
N ILE A 90 -11.41 18.35 -9.98
CA ILE A 90 -11.51 19.66 -9.31
C ILE A 90 -11.87 19.48 -7.83
N LYS A 91 -12.72 18.52 -7.47
CA LYS A 91 -13.02 18.21 -6.05
C LYS A 91 -11.75 17.85 -5.28
N ILE A 92 -10.92 16.98 -5.87
CA ILE A 92 -9.63 16.57 -5.29
C ILE A 92 -8.68 17.76 -5.18
N ASP A 93 -8.61 18.59 -6.22
CA ASP A 93 -7.75 19.78 -6.23
C ASP A 93 -8.14 20.79 -5.14
N THR A 94 -9.43 21.09 -5.03
CA THR A 94 -10.01 21.94 -3.99
C THR A 94 -9.70 21.40 -2.60
N TRP A 95 -9.91 20.10 -2.36
CA TRP A 95 -9.62 19.47 -1.07
C TRP A 95 -8.14 19.55 -0.71
N ARG A 96 -7.26 19.24 -1.66
CA ARG A 96 -5.81 19.38 -1.50
C ARG A 96 -5.44 20.81 -1.12
N ARG A 97 -6.02 21.82 -1.78
CA ARG A 97 -5.76 23.23 -1.44
C ARG A 97 -6.19 23.57 -0.01
N LEU A 98 -7.29 23.02 0.50
CA LEU A 98 -7.76 23.28 1.87
C LEU A 98 -6.77 22.73 2.91
N THR A 99 -6.21 21.55 2.64
CA THR A 99 -5.32 20.83 3.57
C THR A 99 -3.83 21.11 3.37
N THR A 100 -3.42 21.76 2.27
CA THR A 100 -2.00 22.05 1.97
C THR A 100 -1.68 23.53 1.73
N ARG A 101 -2.63 24.45 1.87
CA ARG A 101 -2.39 25.91 1.76
C ARG A 101 -1.54 26.46 2.92
N LYS A 102 -1.13 27.73 2.83
CA LYS A 102 -0.31 28.43 3.85
C LYS A 102 -0.86 28.32 5.28
N HIS A 103 -2.18 28.29 5.42
CA HIS A 103 -2.89 28.02 6.68
C HIS A 103 -3.87 26.85 6.44
N PRO A 104 -3.38 25.60 6.50
CA PRO A 104 -4.18 24.44 6.17
C PRO A 104 -5.25 24.23 7.24
N LEU A 105 -6.46 23.82 6.82
CA LEU A 105 -7.48 23.37 7.76
C LEU A 105 -7.15 21.95 8.21
N SER A 106 -7.51 21.62 9.45
CA SER A 106 -7.55 20.22 9.85
C SER A 106 -8.56 19.46 8.98
N ILE A 107 -8.38 18.15 8.86
CA ILE A 107 -9.30 17.30 8.09
C ILE A 107 -10.73 17.43 8.62
N GLU A 108 -10.90 17.55 9.94
CA GLU A 108 -12.18 17.72 10.61
C GLU A 108 -12.82 19.07 10.28
N GLN A 109 -12.04 20.15 10.31
CA GLN A 109 -12.52 21.49 9.95
C GLN A 109 -12.90 21.57 8.46
N ALA A 110 -12.10 20.95 7.58
CA ALA A 110 -12.38 20.87 6.15
C ALA A 110 -13.59 19.97 5.82
N SER A 111 -13.84 18.95 6.67
CA SER A 111 -15.01 18.06 6.56
C SER A 111 -16.28 18.66 7.18
N SER A 112 -16.15 19.70 7.99
CA SER A 112 -17.25 20.42 8.63
C SER A 112 -17.78 21.55 7.75
N ILE A 113 -18.86 22.20 8.19
CA ILE A 113 -19.37 23.43 7.58
C ILE A 113 -18.44 24.56 8.00
N HIS A 114 -17.64 25.05 7.05
CA HIS A 114 -16.62 26.07 7.31
C HIS A 114 -16.64 27.14 6.22
N PRO A 115 -16.62 28.44 6.57
CA PRO A 115 -16.78 29.52 5.59
C PRO A 115 -15.69 29.52 4.52
N GLU A 116 -14.45 29.19 4.89
CA GLU A 116 -13.34 29.11 3.92
C GLU A 116 -13.48 27.94 2.94
N VAL A 117 -14.15 26.85 3.34
CA VAL A 117 -14.47 25.73 2.44
C VAL A 117 -15.51 26.17 1.41
N GLU A 118 -16.52 26.91 1.88
CA GLU A 118 -17.58 27.46 1.03
C GLU A 118 -17.05 28.46 0.00
N ASP A 119 -16.24 29.43 0.41
CA ASP A 119 -15.64 30.42 -0.50
C ASP A 119 -14.81 29.75 -1.60
N LEU A 120 -13.99 28.77 -1.22
CA LEU A 120 -13.11 28.06 -2.16
C LEU A 120 -13.90 27.18 -3.12
N LEU A 121 -14.98 26.52 -2.66
CA LEU A 121 -15.89 25.76 -3.51
C LEU A 121 -16.66 26.67 -4.49
N ASN A 122 -17.19 27.81 -4.03
CA ASN A 122 -17.90 28.75 -4.87
C ASN A 122 -16.98 29.33 -5.95
N LYS A 123 -15.74 29.69 -5.58
CA LYS A 123 -14.71 30.11 -6.53
C LYS A 123 -14.36 29.02 -7.54
N ALA A 124 -14.24 27.77 -7.10
CA ALA A 124 -13.97 26.64 -7.99
C ALA A 124 -15.11 26.40 -8.99
N VAL A 125 -16.37 26.48 -8.54
CA VAL A 125 -17.56 26.39 -9.40
C VAL A 125 -17.57 27.51 -10.43
N GLY A 126 -17.38 28.76 -10.01
CA GLY A 126 -17.34 29.91 -10.92
C GLY A 126 -16.24 29.77 -11.97
N ASN A 127 -15.04 29.40 -11.56
CA ASN A 127 -13.92 29.17 -12.47
C ASN A 127 -14.22 28.05 -13.47
N TYR A 128 -14.78 26.93 -13.01
CA TYR A 128 -15.11 25.80 -13.89
C TYR A 128 -16.16 26.18 -14.93
N ILE A 129 -17.21 26.89 -14.53
CA ILE A 129 -18.26 27.37 -15.45
C ILE A 129 -17.66 28.31 -16.49
N ASN A 130 -16.84 29.28 -16.08
CA ASN A 130 -16.19 30.22 -17.00
C ASN A 130 -15.30 29.50 -18.01
N VAL A 131 -14.50 28.55 -17.55
CA VAL A 131 -13.66 27.70 -18.40
C VAL A 131 -14.52 26.92 -19.40
N LYS A 132 -15.60 26.29 -18.94
CA LYS A 132 -16.53 25.52 -19.78
C LYS A 132 -17.21 26.38 -20.86
N LEU A 133 -17.60 27.61 -20.50
CA LEU A 133 -18.19 28.57 -21.45
C LEU A 133 -17.17 29.02 -22.50
N CYS A 134 -15.92 29.31 -22.08
CA CYS A 134 -14.84 29.69 -23.00
C CYS A 134 -14.53 28.60 -24.03
N TYR A 135 -14.42 27.34 -23.59
CA TYR A 135 -14.24 26.21 -24.50
C TYR A 135 -15.40 26.06 -25.50
N SER A 136 -16.64 26.23 -25.02
CA SER A 136 -17.82 26.15 -25.86
C SER A 136 -17.83 27.26 -26.92
N HIS A 137 -17.50 28.49 -26.54
CA HIS A 137 -17.38 29.62 -27.47
C HIS A 137 -16.32 29.38 -28.54
N ASN A 138 -15.11 28.97 -28.13
CA ASN A 138 -14.02 28.66 -29.06
C ASN A 138 -14.39 27.54 -30.04
N GLN A 139 -15.14 26.53 -29.58
CA GLN A 139 -15.58 25.43 -30.43
C GLN A 139 -16.61 25.88 -31.48
N ILE A 140 -17.52 26.81 -31.12
CA ILE A 140 -18.49 27.41 -32.05
C ILE A 140 -17.76 28.25 -33.11
N LEU A 141 -16.83 29.11 -32.70
CA LEU A 141 -16.02 29.92 -33.63
C LEU A 141 -15.28 29.05 -34.66
N MET A 142 -14.67 27.95 -34.20
CA MET A 142 -13.99 26.98 -35.07
C MET A 142 -14.93 26.26 -36.06
N ARG A 143 -16.21 26.07 -35.71
CA ARG A 143 -17.20 25.49 -36.63
C ARG A 143 -17.66 26.51 -37.67
N LEU A 144 -17.88 27.76 -37.26
CA LEU A 144 -18.29 28.84 -38.16
C LEU A 144 -17.21 29.16 -39.20
N SER A 145 -15.93 29.20 -38.79
CA SER A 145 -14.82 29.42 -39.74
C SER A 145 -14.72 28.31 -40.79
N LYS A 146 -14.91 27.05 -40.39
CA LYS A 146 -14.95 25.89 -41.31
C LYS A 146 -16.14 25.95 -42.27
N LEU A 147 -17.32 26.40 -41.82
CA LEU A 147 -18.48 26.57 -42.67
C LEU A 147 -18.25 27.69 -43.69
N ASN A 148 -17.76 28.86 -43.26
CA ASN A 148 -17.41 29.96 -44.18
C ASN A 148 -16.39 29.53 -45.24
N ALA A 149 -15.34 28.79 -44.83
CA ALA A 149 -14.36 28.26 -45.79
C ALA A 149 -14.98 27.28 -46.80
N LYS A 150 -15.98 26.48 -46.39
CA LYS A 150 -16.73 25.61 -47.31
C LYS A 150 -17.65 26.40 -48.25
N PHE A 151 -18.40 27.36 -47.74
CA PHE A 151 -19.25 28.22 -48.56
C PHE A 151 -18.44 28.99 -49.61
N PHE A 152 -17.30 29.55 -49.22
CA PHE A 152 -16.42 30.26 -50.15
C PHE A 152 -15.88 29.34 -51.26
N LYS A 153 -15.56 28.08 -50.94
CA LYS A 153 -15.15 27.09 -51.96
C LYS A 153 -16.27 26.70 -52.93
N ILE A 154 -17.54 26.74 -52.49
CA ILE A 154 -18.69 26.41 -53.34
C ILE A 154 -19.04 27.57 -54.27
N PHE A 155 -18.88 28.82 -53.82
CA PHE A 155 -19.27 30.02 -54.57
C PHE A 155 -18.19 30.56 -55.53
N VAL A 156 -16.96 30.05 -55.45
CA VAL A 156 -15.81 30.51 -56.26
C VAL A 156 -15.43 29.49 -57.36
N ILE A 157 -16.29 28.49 -57.59
CA ILE A 157 -16.25 27.60 -58.77
C ILE A 157 -17.48 27.93 -59.63
#